data_AF-A0A1Q7BU79-F1
#
_entry.id   AF-A0A1Q7BU79-F1
#
_cell.length_a   1.000
_cell.length_b   1.000
_cell.length_c   1.000
_cell.angle_alpha   90.00
_cell.angle_beta   90.00
_cell.angle_gamma   90.00
#
_symmetry.space_group_name_H-M   'P 1'
#
loop_
_entity.id
_entity.type
_entity.pdbx_description
1 polymer ?
#
loop_
_entity_poly.entity_id
_entity_poly.type
_entity_poly.pdbx_seq_one_letter_code
_entity_poly.pdbx_strand_id
1 'polypeptide(L)'
;MAVHVATYTPQVAAVVRVDDLRLAHCHVQPLPGGRVLLVAARCRWRRDGVDRNALVVAPDGTIARHGTLGDGVAHVLTTAAGKIWVGYFDEGIFGNYGWGNPGPAPIGACGIVRYAADLQAEWSYPTSGDLEPIDDCYALNVADETAWATYSSDFPIVRIAADTVRSWPGSRTAAHALITDGTRCALVGGYSQHRDRLLVGDLDRGHFKPYRLTLPGGRPLPANIQIIGRGPALHLFAGTTWYRLDLDHIR
;
A
#
# COMPACT_ATOMS: atom_id res chain seq x y z
N MET A 1 12.37 0.58 21.55
CA MET A 1 11.18 -0.07 22.19
C MET A 1 11.10 -1.48 21.65
N ALA A 2 10.79 -2.47 22.48
CA ALA A 2 10.55 -3.83 21.97
C ALA A 2 9.14 -3.94 21.39
N VAL A 3 9.01 -4.57 20.23
CA VAL A 3 7.71 -4.87 19.60
C VAL A 3 7.59 -6.35 19.30
N HIS A 4 6.36 -6.83 19.15
CA HIS A 4 6.07 -8.18 18.69
C HIS A 4 5.31 -8.12 17.37
N VAL A 5 5.81 -8.84 16.38
CA VAL A 5 5.12 -9.04 15.09
C VAL A 5 4.50 -10.43 15.12
N ALA A 6 3.17 -10.49 14.99
CA ALA A 6 2.44 -11.75 14.97
C ALA A 6 1.94 -12.05 13.55
N THR A 7 2.13 -13.29 13.09
CA THR A 7 1.55 -13.82 11.85
C THR A 7 0.34 -14.66 12.19
N TYR A 8 -0.75 -14.52 11.42
CA TYR A 8 -2.01 -15.23 11.66
C TYR A 8 -2.40 -16.10 10.46
N THR A 9 -2.81 -17.34 10.73
CA THR A 9 -3.45 -18.26 9.79
C THR A 9 -4.42 -19.19 10.54
N PRO A 10 -5.74 -19.02 10.42
CA PRO A 10 -6.60 -18.14 11.23
C PRO A 10 -6.27 -17.94 12.73
N GLN A 11 -5.37 -18.73 13.33
CA GLN A 11 -4.80 -18.49 14.67
C GLN A 11 -3.39 -17.92 14.56
N VAL A 12 -2.79 -17.48 15.68
CA VAL A 12 -1.38 -17.03 15.69
C VAL A 12 -0.49 -18.20 15.26
N ALA A 13 0.21 -18.03 14.15
CA ALA A 13 1.15 -18.99 13.60
C ALA A 13 2.57 -18.76 14.10
N ALA A 14 2.96 -17.50 14.29
CA ALA A 14 4.28 -17.12 14.79
C ALA A 14 4.23 -15.76 15.49
N VAL A 15 5.12 -15.56 16.45
CA VAL A 15 5.38 -14.26 17.08
C VAL A 15 6.89 -14.02 17.08
N VAL A 16 7.31 -12.95 16.41
CA VAL A 16 8.70 -12.52 16.36
C VAL A 16 8.85 -11.28 17.23
N ARG A 17 9.77 -11.33 18.20
CA ARG A 17 10.13 -10.16 19.00
C ARG A 17 11.22 -9.38 18.28
N VAL A 18 11.02 -8.08 18.12
CA VAL A 18 12.02 -7.16 17.58
C VAL A 18 12.40 -6.19 18.68
N ASP A 19 13.63 -6.33 19.16
CA ASP A 19 14.19 -5.41 20.15
C ASP A 19 14.65 -4.12 19.49
N ASP A 20 14.62 -3.03 20.27
CA ASP A 20 15.12 -1.71 19.86
C ASP A 20 14.59 -1.15 18.54
N LEU A 21 13.33 -1.45 18.19
CA LEU A 21 12.67 -0.79 17.07
C LEU A 21 12.58 0.72 17.37
N ARG A 22 13.10 1.51 16.41
CA ARG A 22 13.08 2.99 16.43
C ARG A 22 12.15 3.59 15.39
N LEU A 23 11.63 2.78 14.48
CA LEU A 23 10.66 3.22 13.49
C LEU A 23 9.29 3.38 14.14
N ALA A 24 8.58 4.45 13.78
CA ALA A 24 7.22 4.72 14.23
C ALA A 24 6.21 4.48 13.10
N HIS A 25 4.98 4.11 13.47
CA HIS A 25 3.85 3.96 12.54
C HIS A 25 4.17 3.11 11.30
N CYS A 26 4.76 1.94 11.51
CA CYS A 26 5.25 1.12 10.41
C CYS A 26 4.14 0.40 9.64
N HIS A 27 4.28 0.35 8.33
CA HIS A 27 3.73 -0.74 7.54
C HIS A 27 4.49 -2.04 7.87
N VAL A 28 3.74 -3.12 8.01
CA VAL A 28 4.27 -4.45 8.32
C VAL A 28 3.84 -5.40 7.22
N GLN A 29 4.79 -6.06 6.57
CA GLN A 29 4.52 -7.00 5.48
C GLN A 29 5.35 -8.27 5.62
N PRO A 30 4.80 -9.45 5.29
CA PRO A 30 5.58 -10.68 5.25
C PRO A 30 6.55 -10.67 4.07
N LEU A 31 7.69 -11.34 4.22
CA LEU A 31 8.66 -11.65 3.17
C LEU A 31 8.97 -13.15 3.15
N PRO A 32 9.51 -13.68 2.04
CA PRO A 32 9.85 -15.10 1.92
C PRO A 32 10.81 -15.56 3.01
N GLY A 33 10.64 -16.82 3.44
CA GLY A 33 11.49 -17.43 4.47
C GLY A 33 11.17 -16.97 5.90
N GLY A 34 9.92 -16.54 6.17
CA GLY A 34 9.49 -16.09 7.49
C GLY A 34 10.02 -14.73 7.92
N ARG A 35 10.61 -13.98 6.98
CA ARG A 35 11.11 -12.62 7.23
C ARG A 35 9.96 -11.63 7.31
N VAL A 36 10.19 -10.52 7.98
CA VAL A 36 9.22 -9.42 8.10
C VAL A 36 9.86 -8.14 7.58
N LEU A 37 9.12 -7.42 6.75
CA LEU A 37 9.45 -6.06 6.34
C LEU A 37 8.73 -5.07 7.27
N LEU A 38 9.47 -4.11 7.81
CA LEU A 38 8.95 -2.95 8.52
C LEU A 38 9.34 -1.68 7.76
N VAL A 39 8.37 -0.83 7.42
CA VAL A 39 8.62 0.44 6.72
C VAL A 39 7.89 1.58 7.42
N ALA A 40 8.61 2.62 7.87
CA ALA A 40 7.99 3.84 8.38
C ALA A 40 7.61 4.77 7.23
N ALA A 41 6.46 5.44 7.38
CA ALA A 41 5.94 6.39 6.40
C ALA A 41 6.90 7.55 6.11
N ARG A 42 7.67 7.97 7.13
CA ARG A 42 8.50 9.17 7.08
C ARG A 42 9.99 8.86 7.02
N CYS A 43 10.73 9.65 6.26
CA CYS A 43 12.17 9.52 6.09
C CYS A 43 12.80 10.90 5.90
N ARG A 44 13.64 11.37 6.82
CA ARG A 44 14.34 12.65 6.65
C ARG A 44 15.63 12.49 5.87
N TRP A 45 15.83 13.40 4.91
CA TRP A 45 17.14 13.64 4.32
C TRP A 45 17.84 14.80 5.03
N ARG A 46 19.13 14.63 5.30
CA ARG A 46 20.05 15.67 5.79
C ARG A 46 21.36 15.54 5.02
N ARG A 47 22.15 16.61 4.96
CA ARG A 47 23.45 16.59 4.25
C ARG A 47 24.42 15.55 4.82
N ASP A 48 24.33 15.28 6.12
CA ASP A 48 25.16 14.33 6.86
C ASP A 48 24.60 12.90 6.87
N GLY A 49 23.38 12.69 6.34
CA GLY A 49 22.81 11.36 6.23
C GLY A 49 21.31 11.34 5.99
N VAL A 50 20.86 10.19 5.47
CA VAL A 50 19.44 9.90 5.25
C VAL A 50 18.95 8.88 6.27
N ASP A 51 17.72 9.05 6.75
CA ASP A 51 17.07 8.09 7.62
C ASP A 51 16.94 6.72 6.90
N ARG A 52 17.07 5.64 7.67
CA ARG A 52 16.83 4.28 7.18
C ARG A 52 15.45 3.82 7.63
N ASN A 53 14.42 4.18 6.87
CA ASN A 53 13.03 3.95 7.21
C ASN A 53 12.51 2.54 6.87
N ALA A 54 13.36 1.63 6.38
CA ALA A 54 12.97 0.24 6.11
C ALA A 54 13.91 -0.77 6.79
N LEU A 55 13.33 -1.82 7.37
CA LEU A 55 14.04 -2.92 8.03
C LEU A 55 13.55 -4.26 7.49
N VAL A 56 14.46 -5.18 7.21
CA VAL A 56 14.14 -6.60 7.04
C VAL A 56 14.55 -7.32 8.32
N VAL A 57 13.57 -7.91 8.98
CA VAL A 57 13.72 -8.68 10.21
C VAL A 57 13.73 -10.16 9.85
N ALA A 58 14.72 -10.89 10.37
CA ALA A 58 14.82 -12.32 10.24
C ALA A 58 13.79 -13.05 11.12
N PRO A 59 13.52 -14.35 10.88
CA PRO A 59 12.55 -15.11 11.69
C PRO A 59 12.90 -15.17 13.18
N ASP A 60 14.16 -15.00 13.55
CA ASP A 60 14.64 -14.98 14.93
C ASP A 60 14.52 -13.59 15.61
N GLY A 61 14.02 -12.58 14.90
CA GLY A 61 13.87 -11.21 15.40
C GLY A 61 15.07 -10.30 15.17
N THR A 62 16.17 -10.82 14.65
CA THR A 62 17.34 -9.99 14.32
C THR A 62 17.08 -9.11 13.10
N ILE A 63 17.63 -7.89 13.10
CA ILE A 63 17.56 -7.02 11.93
C ILE A 63 18.61 -7.48 10.92
N ALA A 64 18.16 -8.17 9.88
CA ALA A 64 19.02 -8.66 8.80
C ALA A 64 19.44 -7.56 7.83
N ARG A 65 18.64 -6.48 7.70
CA ARG A 65 18.93 -5.38 6.78
C ARG A 65 18.27 -4.08 7.20
N HIS A 66 18.95 -2.97 6.89
CA HIS A 66 18.39 -1.62 6.89
C HIS A 66 18.41 -1.06 5.47
N GLY A 67 17.44 -0.21 5.15
CA GLY A 67 17.40 0.53 3.89
C GLY A 67 16.57 1.81 3.99
N THR A 68 16.57 2.55 2.90
CA THR A 68 15.84 3.80 2.74
C THR A 68 14.91 3.65 1.55
N LEU A 69 13.61 3.75 1.81
CA LEU A 69 12.54 3.67 0.80
C LEU A 69 11.84 5.03 0.65
N GLY A 70 12.52 6.15 0.90
CA GLY A 70 11.96 7.50 0.69
C GLY A 70 11.02 8.01 1.78
N ASP A 71 10.77 9.33 1.76
CA ASP A 71 9.73 9.97 2.57
C ASP A 71 8.35 9.75 1.92
N GLY A 72 7.30 10.02 2.68
CA GLY A 72 5.95 10.05 2.15
C GLY A 72 5.42 8.71 1.67
N VAL A 73 5.80 7.61 2.33
CA VAL A 73 5.27 6.27 2.01
C VAL A 73 3.82 6.18 2.47
N ALA A 74 2.89 5.97 1.53
CA ALA A 74 1.46 5.82 1.76
C ALA A 74 1.06 4.34 1.90
N HIS A 75 1.64 3.50 1.06
CA HIS A 75 1.29 2.09 0.96
C HIS A 75 2.53 1.22 0.77
N VAL A 76 2.52 0.05 1.43
CA VAL A 76 3.53 -1.00 1.23
C VAL A 76 2.82 -2.34 1.17
N LEU A 77 3.01 -3.09 0.08
CA LEU A 77 2.56 -4.47 -0.07
C LEU A 77 3.67 -5.35 -0.64
N THR A 78 3.70 -6.61 -0.21
CA THR A 78 4.68 -7.59 -0.70
C THR A 78 4.02 -8.73 -1.45
N THR A 79 4.76 -9.31 -2.40
CA THR A 79 4.36 -10.50 -3.14
C THR A 79 4.95 -11.77 -2.53
N ALA A 80 4.49 -12.94 -2.98
CA ALA A 80 5.01 -14.23 -2.52
C ALA A 80 6.47 -14.47 -2.97
N ALA A 81 6.87 -13.90 -4.12
CA ALA A 81 8.27 -13.90 -4.56
C ALA A 81 9.16 -12.90 -3.79
N GLY A 82 8.59 -12.10 -2.89
CA GLY A 82 9.31 -11.12 -2.09
C GLY A 82 9.57 -9.79 -2.80
N LYS A 83 8.80 -9.46 -3.85
CA LYS A 83 8.78 -8.11 -4.39
C LYS A 83 8.05 -7.19 -3.41
N ILE A 84 8.53 -5.97 -3.30
CA ILE A 84 7.99 -4.94 -2.40
C ILE A 84 7.46 -3.81 -3.28
N TRP A 85 6.17 -3.58 -3.26
CA TRP A 85 5.53 -2.46 -3.94
C TRP A 85 5.29 -1.35 -2.94
N VAL A 86 5.80 -0.15 -3.25
CA VAL A 86 5.67 1.05 -2.43
C VAL A 86 4.95 2.12 -3.24
N GLY A 87 3.87 2.65 -2.68
CA GLY A 87 3.17 3.83 -3.19
C GLY A 87 3.41 5.02 -2.28
N TYR A 88 3.64 6.19 -2.87
CA TYR A 88 3.96 7.43 -2.17
C TYR A 88 2.79 8.42 -2.23
N PHE A 89 2.59 9.20 -1.16
CA PHE A 89 1.72 10.37 -1.17
C PHE A 89 2.51 11.63 -1.56
N ASP A 90 1.81 12.75 -1.73
CA ASP A 90 2.33 14.00 -2.30
C ASP A 90 3.69 14.46 -1.71
N GLU A 91 3.88 14.40 -0.40
CA GLU A 91 5.14 14.77 0.23
C GLU A 91 6.33 13.87 -0.17
N GLY A 92 6.08 12.60 -0.48
CA GLY A 92 7.07 11.65 -0.98
C GLY A 92 7.39 11.83 -2.46
N ILE A 93 6.50 12.51 -3.19
CA ILE A 93 6.60 12.78 -4.63
C ILE A 93 7.25 14.13 -4.88
N PHE A 94 6.74 15.19 -4.26
CA PHE A 94 7.23 16.57 -4.44
C PHE A 94 8.38 16.93 -3.49
N GLY A 95 8.45 16.27 -2.34
CA GLY A 95 9.50 16.45 -1.34
C GLY A 95 9.01 17.11 -0.06
N ASN A 96 9.42 16.52 1.06
CA ASN A 96 9.33 17.08 2.40
C ASN A 96 10.52 16.55 3.22
N TYR A 97 10.69 16.97 4.48
CA TYR A 97 11.77 16.52 5.36
C TYR A 97 13.17 16.56 4.72
N GLY A 98 13.46 17.65 4.02
CA GLY A 98 14.77 17.88 3.39
C GLY A 98 14.93 17.25 2.01
N TRP A 99 13.97 16.45 1.55
CA TRP A 99 13.87 16.03 0.15
C TRP A 99 13.27 17.15 -0.70
N GLY A 100 13.59 17.18 -1.99
CA GLY A 100 13.25 18.29 -2.88
C GLY A 100 14.10 19.53 -2.59
N ASN A 101 13.83 20.65 -3.25
CA ASN A 101 14.67 21.86 -3.19
C ASN A 101 14.86 22.39 -1.74
N PRO A 102 16.09 22.53 -1.19
CA PRO A 102 17.42 22.44 -1.83
C PRO A 102 18.15 21.09 -1.71
N GLY A 103 17.53 20.06 -1.13
CA GLY A 103 18.01 18.70 -1.13
C GLY A 103 17.81 17.96 -2.46
N PRO A 104 18.12 16.64 -2.49
CA PRO A 104 17.99 15.82 -3.69
C PRO A 104 16.52 15.55 -4.03
N ALA A 105 16.28 15.13 -5.27
CA ALA A 105 14.96 14.66 -5.70
C ALA A 105 14.45 13.55 -4.74
N PRO A 106 13.15 13.57 -4.38
CA PRO A 106 12.57 12.51 -3.56
C PRO A 106 12.70 11.13 -4.23
N ILE A 107 12.98 10.09 -3.42
CA ILE A 107 13.01 8.70 -3.92
C ILE A 107 11.64 8.30 -4.52
N GLY A 108 10.56 8.81 -3.92
CA GLY A 108 9.20 8.56 -4.36
C GLY A 108 8.70 9.46 -5.48
N ALA A 109 9.56 10.24 -6.15
CA ALA A 109 9.16 11.22 -7.17
C ALA A 109 8.38 10.63 -8.35
N CYS A 110 8.46 9.32 -8.58
CA CYS A 110 7.65 8.62 -9.59
C CYS A 110 6.31 8.08 -9.06
N GLY A 111 5.99 8.26 -7.77
CA GLY A 111 4.75 7.85 -7.14
C GLY A 111 4.62 6.37 -6.78
N ILE A 112 5.12 5.44 -7.61
CA ILE A 112 5.15 4.00 -7.29
C ILE A 112 6.51 3.39 -7.66
N VAL A 113 7.08 2.57 -6.78
CA VAL A 113 8.35 1.85 -7.00
C VAL A 113 8.20 0.38 -6.57
N ARG A 114 8.80 -0.53 -7.35
CA ARG A 114 9.01 -1.93 -6.97
C ARG A 114 10.45 -2.14 -6.52
N TYR A 115 10.62 -2.77 -5.37
CA TYR A 115 11.91 -3.18 -4.83
C TYR A 115 12.00 -4.71 -4.72
N ALA A 116 13.23 -5.21 -4.76
CA ALA A 116 13.58 -6.55 -4.37
C ALA A 116 13.53 -6.72 -2.83
N ALA A 117 13.53 -7.97 -2.36
CA ALA A 117 13.52 -8.31 -0.93
C ALA A 117 14.76 -7.80 -0.16
N ASP A 118 15.83 -7.40 -0.86
CA ASP A 118 17.04 -6.80 -0.30
C ASP A 118 17.01 -5.25 -0.31
N LEU A 119 15.83 -4.68 -0.59
CA LEU A 119 15.53 -3.25 -0.63
C LEU A 119 16.16 -2.49 -1.81
N GLN A 120 16.67 -3.19 -2.84
CA GLN A 120 17.11 -2.54 -4.09
C GLN A 120 15.92 -2.24 -5.00
N ALA A 121 15.87 -1.06 -5.59
CA ALA A 121 14.85 -0.70 -6.57
C ALA A 121 15.07 -1.50 -7.85
N GLU A 122 14.00 -2.11 -8.38
CA GLU A 122 14.03 -2.88 -9.63
C GLU A 122 13.22 -2.20 -10.74
N TRP A 123 12.23 -1.40 -10.38
CA TRP A 123 11.35 -0.73 -11.33
C TRP A 123 10.71 0.50 -10.71
N SER A 124 10.53 1.56 -11.49
CA SER A 124 9.83 2.79 -11.13
C SER A 124 8.73 3.10 -12.13
N TYR A 125 7.63 3.66 -11.64
CA TYR A 125 6.55 4.11 -12.51
C TYR A 125 7.06 5.11 -13.57
N PRO A 126 6.68 4.98 -14.85
CA PRO A 126 7.15 5.89 -15.88
C PRO A 126 6.65 7.32 -15.64
N THR A 127 7.57 8.28 -15.60
CA THR A 127 7.26 9.72 -15.46
C THR A 127 7.25 10.45 -16.80
N SER A 128 7.28 9.71 -17.91
CA SER A 128 7.29 10.24 -19.28
C SER A 128 6.50 9.32 -20.20
N GLY A 129 5.82 9.89 -21.19
CA GLY A 129 4.99 9.17 -22.16
C GLY A 129 3.50 9.46 -21.96
N ASP A 130 2.65 8.53 -22.39
CA ASP A 130 1.19 8.69 -22.37
C ASP A 130 0.55 8.43 -21.00
N LEU A 131 1.34 8.01 -20.01
CA LEU A 131 0.86 7.80 -18.64
C LEU A 131 0.93 9.09 -17.86
N GLU A 132 -0.19 9.43 -17.21
CA GLU A 132 -0.25 10.58 -16.31
C GLU A 132 0.70 10.41 -15.13
N PRO A 133 1.38 11.48 -14.70
CA PRO A 133 2.19 11.46 -13.49
C PRO A 133 1.33 11.18 -12.26
N ILE A 134 1.95 10.58 -11.25
CA ILE A 134 1.32 10.30 -9.97
C ILE A 134 1.72 11.43 -9.01
N ASP A 135 0.73 12.17 -8.53
CA ASP A 135 0.94 13.18 -7.46
C ASP A 135 0.59 12.63 -6.07
N ASP A 136 -0.21 11.57 -6.00
CA ASP A 136 -0.56 10.86 -4.77
C ASP A 136 -1.08 9.44 -5.10
N CYS A 137 -0.48 8.42 -4.50
CA CYS A 137 -0.94 7.04 -4.58
C CYS A 137 -2.06 6.80 -3.55
N TYR A 138 -3.30 6.88 -4.01
CA TYR A 138 -4.51 6.82 -3.18
C TYR A 138 -4.83 5.43 -2.64
N ALA A 139 -4.55 4.39 -3.43
CA ALA A 139 -4.65 3.01 -2.99
C ALA A 139 -3.68 2.12 -3.75
N LEU A 140 -3.14 1.11 -3.06
CA LEU A 140 -2.31 0.06 -3.62
C LEU A 140 -2.82 -1.32 -3.18
N ASN A 141 -2.82 -2.26 -4.11
CA ASN A 141 -3.15 -3.66 -3.90
C ASN A 141 -2.14 -4.54 -4.66
N VAL A 142 -1.97 -5.78 -4.20
CA VAL A 142 -1.19 -6.81 -4.87
C VAL A 142 -2.08 -8.05 -5.03
N ALA A 143 -2.25 -8.49 -6.27
CA ALA A 143 -2.85 -9.77 -6.64
C ALA A 143 -1.75 -10.64 -7.24
N ASP A 144 -1.39 -11.73 -6.57
CA ASP A 144 -0.21 -12.55 -6.86
C ASP A 144 1.09 -11.71 -6.89
N GLU A 145 1.66 -11.53 -8.08
CA GLU A 145 2.87 -10.71 -8.32
C GLU A 145 2.55 -9.34 -8.95
N THR A 146 1.28 -9.08 -9.23
CA THR A 146 0.81 -7.90 -9.97
C THR A 146 0.33 -6.82 -9.01
N ALA A 147 0.88 -5.61 -9.14
CA ALA A 147 0.37 -4.46 -8.41
C ALA A 147 -0.83 -3.84 -9.12
N TRP A 148 -1.75 -3.33 -8.33
CA TRP A 148 -2.90 -2.56 -8.78
C TRP A 148 -2.96 -1.29 -7.95
N ALA A 149 -3.23 -0.16 -8.59
CA ALA A 149 -3.31 1.10 -7.89
C ALA A 149 -4.39 2.01 -8.47
N THR A 150 -4.80 2.98 -7.66
CA THR A 150 -5.45 4.20 -8.13
C THR A 150 -4.72 5.38 -7.52
N TYR A 151 -4.62 6.46 -8.29
CA TYR A 151 -3.80 7.63 -7.98
C TYR A 151 -4.44 8.90 -8.54
N SER A 152 -3.91 10.09 -8.24
CA SER A 152 -4.29 11.36 -8.88
C SER A 152 -3.68 11.53 -10.28
N SER A 153 -4.32 12.07 -11.30
CA SER A 153 -5.60 12.81 -11.41
C SER A 153 -6.71 11.92 -12.01
N ASP A 154 -7.99 12.27 -11.86
CA ASP A 154 -9.17 11.50 -12.33
C ASP A 154 -9.34 10.06 -11.79
N PHE A 155 -8.45 9.62 -10.91
CA PHE A 155 -8.53 8.33 -10.23
C PHE A 155 -8.57 7.13 -11.18
N PRO A 156 -7.66 7.00 -12.15
CA PRO A 156 -7.57 5.81 -12.98
C PRO A 156 -7.32 4.58 -12.12
N ILE A 157 -7.61 3.43 -12.70
CA ILE A 157 -7.17 2.15 -12.14
C ILE A 157 -6.05 1.67 -13.03
N VAL A 158 -4.90 1.37 -12.43
CA VAL A 158 -3.75 0.82 -13.14
C VAL A 158 -3.43 -0.58 -12.66
N ARG A 159 -2.99 -1.42 -13.59
CA ARG A 159 -2.38 -2.72 -13.36
C ARG A 159 -0.93 -2.66 -13.80
N ILE A 160 -0.04 -3.05 -12.91
CA ILE A 160 1.41 -3.12 -13.15
C ILE A 160 1.82 -4.58 -13.05
N ALA A 161 1.96 -5.22 -14.21
CA ALA A 161 2.34 -6.62 -14.34
C ALA A 161 3.73 -6.70 -14.98
N ALA A 162 4.68 -7.32 -14.27
CA ALA A 162 6.10 -7.16 -14.56
C ALA A 162 6.44 -5.66 -14.66
N ASP A 163 6.82 -5.17 -15.83
CA ASP A 163 7.20 -3.76 -16.04
C ASP A 163 6.20 -3.00 -16.92
N THR A 164 5.06 -3.64 -17.25
CA THR A 164 4.02 -3.09 -18.11
C THR A 164 2.88 -2.50 -17.29
N VAL A 165 2.55 -1.24 -17.58
CA VAL A 165 1.39 -0.55 -17.02
C VAL A 165 0.23 -0.63 -18.01
N ARG A 166 -0.92 -1.13 -17.54
CA ARG A 166 -2.21 -0.97 -18.23
C ARG A 166 -3.10 -0.08 -17.38
N SER A 167 -3.73 0.91 -18.00
CA SER A 167 -4.61 1.86 -17.34
C SER A 167 -6.04 1.72 -17.87
N TRP A 168 -7.01 1.92 -16.98
CA TRP A 168 -8.42 2.08 -17.29
C TRP A 168 -8.94 3.36 -16.66
N PRO A 169 -9.93 4.02 -17.28
CA PRO A 169 -10.70 5.06 -16.60
C PRO A 169 -11.27 4.48 -15.30
N GLY A 170 -11.02 5.15 -14.17
CA GLY A 170 -11.58 4.73 -12.90
C GLY A 170 -12.89 5.43 -12.57
N SER A 171 -13.20 5.52 -11.28
CA SER A 171 -14.50 6.03 -10.83
C SER A 171 -14.65 7.55 -10.83
N ARG A 172 -13.60 8.30 -11.21
CA ARG A 172 -13.52 9.77 -11.07
C ARG A 172 -13.67 10.26 -9.63
N THR A 173 -13.47 9.38 -8.67
CA THR A 173 -13.55 9.72 -7.25
C THR A 173 -12.48 8.99 -6.45
N ALA A 174 -11.99 9.64 -5.40
CA ALA A 174 -10.97 9.07 -4.53
C ALA A 174 -11.43 7.77 -3.87
N ALA A 175 -10.50 6.83 -3.73
CA ALA A 175 -10.65 5.61 -2.96
C ALA A 175 -9.35 5.35 -2.19
N HIS A 176 -9.46 4.85 -0.96
CA HIS A 176 -8.33 4.58 -0.08
C HIS A 176 -8.01 3.07 0.04
N ALA A 177 -8.82 2.22 -0.60
CA ALA A 177 -8.49 0.82 -0.82
C ALA A 177 -9.07 0.32 -2.15
N LEU A 178 -8.41 -0.66 -2.72
CA LEU A 178 -8.77 -1.30 -3.99
C LEU A 178 -8.65 -2.82 -3.85
N ILE A 179 -9.63 -3.57 -4.34
CA ILE A 179 -9.58 -5.03 -4.49
C ILE A 179 -9.94 -5.41 -5.92
N THR A 180 -9.45 -6.54 -6.40
CA THR A 180 -9.64 -6.97 -7.80
C THR A 180 -9.55 -8.48 -7.95
N ASP A 181 -10.35 -9.04 -8.85
CA ASP A 181 -10.21 -10.42 -9.34
C ASP A 181 -9.49 -10.48 -10.71
N GLY A 182 -8.97 -9.33 -11.18
CA GLY A 182 -8.32 -9.18 -12.47
C GLY A 182 -9.24 -8.72 -13.59
N THR A 183 -10.56 -8.88 -13.43
CA THR A 183 -11.57 -8.46 -14.42
C THR A 183 -12.50 -7.39 -13.86
N ARG A 184 -12.89 -7.54 -12.59
CA ARG A 184 -13.66 -6.58 -11.81
C ARG A 184 -12.80 -6.00 -10.72
N CYS A 185 -13.17 -4.82 -10.27
CA CYS A 185 -12.58 -4.21 -9.09
C CYS A 185 -13.64 -3.60 -8.19
N ALA A 186 -13.26 -3.44 -6.92
CA ALA A 186 -13.99 -2.62 -5.99
C ALA A 186 -13.09 -1.56 -5.36
N LEU A 187 -13.59 -0.34 -5.32
CA LEU A 187 -12.93 0.85 -4.79
C LEU A 187 -13.64 1.29 -3.51
N VAL A 188 -12.89 1.50 -2.45
CA VAL A 188 -13.44 1.81 -1.12
C VAL A 188 -12.98 3.17 -0.65
N GLY A 189 -13.93 3.96 -0.17
CA GLY A 189 -13.69 5.25 0.46
C GLY A 189 -13.95 6.43 -0.47
N GLY A 190 -13.35 7.55 -0.07
CA GLY A 190 -13.57 8.88 -0.60
C GLY A 190 -13.49 9.92 0.51
N TYR A 191 -13.56 11.19 0.13
CA TYR A 191 -13.43 12.29 1.08
C TYR A 191 -14.64 12.41 2.01
N SER A 192 -14.38 12.93 3.21
CA SER A 192 -15.40 13.35 4.19
C SER A 192 -16.46 12.28 4.46
N GLN A 193 -17.73 12.52 4.10
CA GLN A 193 -18.83 11.58 4.31
C GLN A 193 -18.77 10.29 3.47
N HIS A 194 -17.82 10.16 2.54
CA HIS A 194 -17.72 9.02 1.63
C HIS A 194 -16.74 7.93 2.08
N ARG A 195 -16.28 7.96 3.35
CA ARG A 195 -15.36 6.93 3.91
C ARG A 195 -15.88 5.50 3.82
N ASP A 196 -17.20 5.31 3.84
CA ASP A 196 -17.88 4.01 3.77
C ASP A 196 -18.38 3.66 2.36
N ARG A 197 -18.09 4.50 1.36
CA ARG A 197 -18.50 4.25 -0.02
C ARG A 197 -17.74 3.06 -0.59
N LEU A 198 -18.45 2.26 -1.36
CA LEU A 198 -17.91 1.13 -2.11
C LEU A 198 -18.41 1.23 -3.55
N LEU A 199 -17.51 1.24 -4.52
CA LEU A 199 -17.84 1.27 -5.94
C LEU A 199 -17.35 -0.03 -6.56
N VAL A 200 -18.24 -0.80 -7.20
CA VAL A 200 -17.89 -2.09 -7.81
C VAL A 200 -18.20 -2.08 -9.29
N GLY A 201 -17.24 -2.49 -10.11
CA GLY A 201 -17.36 -2.41 -11.57
C GLY A 201 -16.48 -3.39 -12.31
N ASP A 202 -16.82 -3.58 -13.58
CA ASP A 202 -15.99 -4.25 -14.57
C ASP A 202 -15.03 -3.22 -15.19
N LEU A 203 -13.74 -3.59 -15.27
CA LEU A 203 -12.68 -2.68 -15.70
C LEU A 203 -12.86 -2.23 -17.15
N ASP A 204 -13.21 -3.16 -18.05
CA ASP A 204 -13.30 -2.88 -19.49
C ASP A 204 -14.62 -2.18 -19.85
N ARG A 205 -15.67 -2.35 -19.03
CA ARG A 205 -16.94 -1.61 -19.21
C ARG A 205 -16.90 -0.19 -18.65
N GLY A 206 -16.00 0.10 -17.71
CA GLY A 206 -15.86 1.43 -17.10
C GLY A 206 -17.08 1.89 -16.30
N HIS A 207 -17.95 0.96 -15.86
CA HIS A 207 -19.15 1.28 -15.11
C HIS A 207 -19.07 0.74 -13.68
N PHE A 208 -19.23 1.64 -12.71
CA PHE A 208 -19.15 1.33 -11.28
C PHE A 208 -20.50 1.53 -10.59
N LYS A 209 -21.04 0.44 -10.01
CA LYS A 209 -22.25 0.47 -9.20
C LYS A 209 -21.90 0.87 -7.75
N PRO A 210 -22.62 1.85 -7.16
CA PRO A 210 -22.36 2.30 -5.81
C PRO A 210 -23.04 1.43 -4.75
N TYR A 211 -22.34 1.26 -3.64
CA TYR A 211 -22.73 0.58 -2.41
C TYR A 211 -22.21 1.35 -1.20
N ARG A 212 -22.63 0.90 -0.02
CA ARG A 212 -22.12 1.36 1.27
C ARG A 212 -21.66 0.18 2.11
N LEU A 213 -20.42 0.24 2.59
CA LEU A 213 -19.89 -0.73 3.54
C LEU A 213 -20.48 -0.49 4.92
N THR A 214 -20.89 -1.58 5.55
CA THR A 214 -21.33 -1.60 6.95
C THR A 214 -20.70 -2.80 7.65
N LEU A 215 -20.52 -2.69 8.96
CA LEU A 215 -20.20 -3.85 9.79
C LEU A 215 -21.45 -4.75 9.92
N PRO A 216 -21.28 -6.03 10.34
CA PRO A 216 -22.41 -6.93 10.53
C PRO A 216 -23.53 -6.32 11.38
N GLY A 217 -24.77 -6.56 10.94
CA GLY A 217 -25.97 -5.94 11.51
C GLY A 217 -26.24 -4.51 11.01
N GLY A 218 -25.57 -4.05 9.95
CA GLY A 218 -25.77 -2.72 9.38
C GLY A 218 -25.12 -1.58 10.18
N ARG A 219 -24.22 -1.91 11.11
CA ARG A 219 -23.56 -0.91 11.95
C ARG A 219 -22.60 -0.05 11.11
N PRO A 220 -22.47 1.26 11.39
CA PRO A 220 -21.54 2.11 10.67
C PRO A 220 -20.09 1.71 10.92
N LEU A 221 -19.20 2.06 9.98
CA LEU A 221 -17.77 1.88 10.16
C LEU A 221 -17.23 2.86 11.22
N PRO A 222 -16.41 2.40 12.19
CA PRO A 222 -15.73 3.28 13.13
C PRO A 222 -14.79 4.26 12.42
N ALA A 223 -14.59 5.45 13.00
CA ALA A 223 -13.74 6.49 12.40
C ALA A 223 -12.26 6.09 12.22
N ASN A 224 -11.78 5.16 13.07
CA ASN A 224 -10.42 4.65 13.09
C ASN A 224 -10.30 3.25 12.45
N ILE A 225 -11.26 2.83 11.64
CA ILE A 225 -11.19 1.56 10.92
C ILE A 225 -9.98 1.55 9.98
N GLN A 226 -9.22 0.46 9.98
CA GLN A 226 -8.18 0.24 8.97
C GLN A 226 -8.74 -0.66 7.88
N ILE A 227 -8.57 -0.26 6.63
CA ILE A 227 -9.05 -0.99 5.46
C ILE A 227 -7.85 -1.29 4.56
N ILE A 228 -7.69 -2.55 4.17
CA ILE A 228 -6.57 -3.01 3.34
C ILE A 228 -7.13 -3.91 2.25
N GLY A 229 -6.81 -3.62 0.99
CA GLY A 229 -7.06 -4.53 -0.12
C GLY A 229 -5.91 -5.51 -0.31
N ARG A 230 -6.22 -6.79 -0.55
CA ARG A 230 -5.25 -7.81 -0.96
C ARG A 230 -5.88 -8.80 -1.94
N GLY A 231 -5.43 -8.76 -3.20
CA GLY A 231 -6.06 -9.50 -4.29
C GLY A 231 -7.56 -9.19 -4.36
N PRO A 232 -8.44 -10.22 -4.34
CA PRO A 232 -9.89 -10.03 -4.36
C PRO A 232 -10.51 -9.79 -2.97
N ALA A 233 -9.70 -9.74 -1.90
CA ALA A 233 -10.19 -9.67 -0.53
C ALA A 233 -9.96 -8.28 0.09
N LEU A 234 -11.01 -7.74 0.72
CA LEU A 234 -10.95 -6.55 1.55
C LEU A 234 -10.85 -6.97 3.02
N HIS A 235 -9.82 -6.49 3.70
CA HIS A 235 -9.60 -6.72 5.12
C HIS A 235 -9.93 -5.44 5.89
N LEU A 236 -10.78 -5.55 6.91
CA LEU A 236 -11.14 -4.42 7.77
C LEU A 236 -10.80 -4.75 9.22
N PHE A 237 -10.12 -3.83 9.90
CA PHE A 237 -9.74 -3.96 11.30
C PHE A 237 -10.45 -2.88 12.12
N ALA A 238 -11.34 -3.30 13.01
CA ALA A 238 -12.07 -2.44 13.93
C ALA A 238 -11.68 -2.81 15.37
N GLY A 239 -10.72 -2.07 15.93
CA GLY A 239 -10.09 -2.43 17.20
C GLY A 239 -9.37 -3.78 17.07
N THR A 240 -9.80 -4.78 17.84
CA THR A 240 -9.25 -6.14 17.81
C THR A 240 -10.01 -7.10 16.90
N THR A 241 -11.08 -6.63 16.24
CA THR A 241 -11.87 -7.48 15.34
C THR A 241 -11.39 -7.35 13.91
N TRP A 242 -11.13 -8.49 13.28
CA TRP A 242 -10.81 -8.59 11.86
C TRP A 242 -12.04 -9.09 11.07
N TYR A 243 -12.45 -8.31 10.08
CA TYR A 243 -13.46 -8.67 9.09
C TYR A 243 -12.81 -8.87 7.71
N ARG A 244 -13.42 -9.74 6.91
CA ARG A 244 -13.04 -9.96 5.51
C ARG A 244 -14.28 -9.92 4.63
N LEU A 245 -14.18 -9.24 3.50
CA LEU A 245 -15.17 -9.22 2.43
C LEU A 245 -14.47 -9.57 1.11
N ASP A 246 -14.90 -10.65 0.47
CA ASP A 246 -14.41 -11.03 -0.84
C ASP A 246 -15.25 -10.39 -1.95
N LEU A 247 -14.60 -10.03 -3.07
CA LEU A 247 -15.24 -9.32 -4.19
C LEU A 247 -16.40 -10.11 -4.84
N ASP A 248 -16.33 -11.44 -4.82
CA ASP A 248 -17.38 -12.33 -5.32
C ASP A 248 -18.67 -12.31 -4.49
N HIS A 249 -18.60 -11.91 -3.23
CA HIS A 249 -19.75 -11.71 -2.36
C HIS A 249 -20.51 -10.39 -2.64
N ILE A 250 -19.98 -9.53 -3.50
CA ILE A 250 -20.60 -8.23 -3.84
C ILE A 250 -21.37 -8.36 -5.17
N ARG A 251 -22.70 -8.18 -5.12
CA ARG A 251 -23.64 -8.37 -6.24
C ARG A 251 -24.42 -7.11 -6.59
#